data_AF-A0A9Y4NJ49-F1
#
_entry.id   AF-A0A9Y4NJ49-F1
#
_cell.length_a   1.000
_cell.length_b   1.000
_cell.length_c   1.000
_cell.angle_alpha   90.00
_cell.angle_beta   90.00
_cell.angle_gamma   90.00
#
_symmetry.space_group_name_H-M   'P 1'
#
loop_
_entity.id
_entity.type
_entity.pdbx_description
1 polymer ?
#
loop_
_entity_poly.entity_id
_entity_poly.type
_entity_poly.pdbx_seq_one_letter_code
_entity_poly.pdbx_strand_id
1 'polypeptide(L)'
;MICDYSVIKKSFLLLVGQIADGICTPLIGYESDRTPGCGNYGKRKTWHLVGTLSVVLSFAFIFNQCLGCDSFTPQWASLIYFVPFIVIFQFGWAATQISHLSLIPELVTCQHAKVELTAYRYAFTVIANITVYAVAYLLFHLQAGGDDDPLSDALGPIDIPIFRVALLYMSTRLIVNLSQTYISMYLINTLGLPKKFIATIPLVMYLSGFLSSFIMKPLSKLIGKCLTYFVGLLLIMAFSYWVLLDAKMGQQVYGAAVLLGAGSATILVISLSMTAELIGDQTQSGAFVYGAMSFTDKVANGAAVMIIQALHPCHTVVCCPACVWFYHYVMVIVTGGVAFIAALALCTILIWPIKIRLRNAAVVSEDAARVN
;
A
#
# COMPACT_ATOMS: atom_id res chain seq x y z
N MET A 1 -17.88 -0.11 -21.80
CA MET A 1 -16.99 -0.06 -22.97
C MET A 1 -15.57 -0.57 -22.72
N ILE A 2 -14.74 0.02 -21.84
CA ILE A 2 -13.45 -0.63 -21.47
C ILE A 2 -13.71 -2.01 -20.84
N CYS A 3 -14.80 -2.14 -20.06
CA CYS A 3 -15.28 -3.41 -19.52
C CYS A 3 -15.68 -4.45 -20.58
N ASP A 4 -15.99 -4.06 -21.81
CA ASP A 4 -16.44 -4.97 -22.89
C ASP A 4 -15.27 -5.48 -23.75
N TYR A 5 -14.05 -4.96 -23.54
CA TYR A 5 -12.87 -5.49 -24.20
C TYR A 5 -12.51 -6.90 -23.71
N SER A 6 -11.90 -7.68 -24.61
CA SER A 6 -11.22 -8.91 -24.23
C SER A 6 -10.10 -8.62 -23.23
N VAL A 7 -9.80 -9.60 -22.37
CA VAL A 7 -8.78 -9.50 -21.32
C VAL A 7 -7.44 -9.02 -21.87
N ILE A 8 -7.03 -9.51 -23.04
CA ILE A 8 -5.76 -9.15 -23.71
C ILE A 8 -5.66 -7.65 -23.98
N LYS A 9 -6.76 -7.01 -24.41
CA LYS A 9 -6.79 -5.59 -24.76
C LYS A 9 -6.78 -4.69 -23.53
N LYS A 10 -7.49 -5.10 -22.46
CA LYS A 10 -7.41 -4.43 -21.15
C LYS A 10 -5.99 -4.48 -20.59
N SER A 11 -5.35 -5.65 -20.64
CA SER A 11 -3.97 -5.83 -20.21
C SER A 11 -2.97 -4.99 -21.01
N PHE A 12 -3.19 -4.83 -22.32
CA PHE A 12 -2.38 -3.94 -23.15
C PHE A 12 -2.48 -2.47 -22.71
N LEU A 13 -3.69 -1.95 -22.48
CA LEU A 13 -3.89 -0.58 -21.99
C LEU A 13 -3.25 -0.36 -20.61
N LEU A 14 -3.35 -1.35 -19.72
CA LEU A 14 -2.67 -1.32 -18.41
C LEU A 14 -1.13 -1.28 -18.56
N LEU A 15 -0.56 -2.07 -19.48
CA LEU A 15 0.87 -2.07 -19.74
C LEU A 15 1.35 -0.71 -20.26
N VAL A 16 0.62 -0.10 -21.20
CA VAL A 16 0.91 1.26 -21.69
C VAL A 16 0.93 2.26 -20.56
N GLY A 17 -0.04 2.19 -19.64
CA GLY A 17 -0.08 3.04 -18.45
C GLY A 17 1.16 2.86 -17.56
N GLN A 18 1.57 1.64 -17.26
CA GLN A 18 2.75 1.38 -16.42
C GLN A 18 4.05 1.89 -17.07
N ILE A 19 4.20 1.73 -18.39
CA ILE A 19 5.35 2.25 -19.12
C ILE A 19 5.37 3.78 -19.08
N ALA A 20 4.22 4.42 -19.33
CA ALA A 20 4.10 5.87 -19.27
C ALA A 20 4.43 6.40 -17.88
N ASP A 21 3.92 5.78 -16.82
CA ASP A 21 4.22 6.14 -15.43
C ASP A 21 5.72 6.06 -15.12
N GLY A 22 6.37 4.96 -15.53
CA GLY A 22 7.79 4.73 -15.33
C GLY A 22 8.68 5.76 -16.04
N ILE A 23 8.24 6.31 -17.17
CA ILE A 23 8.97 7.34 -17.92
C ILE A 23 8.66 8.75 -17.38
N CYS A 24 7.39 9.06 -17.12
CA CYS A 24 6.96 10.39 -16.69
C CYS A 24 7.51 10.76 -15.31
N THR A 25 7.59 9.79 -14.39
CA THR A 25 8.04 10.02 -13.00
C THR A 25 9.44 10.64 -12.90
N PRO A 26 10.51 10.07 -13.50
CA PRO A 26 11.84 10.69 -13.48
C PRO A 26 11.90 11.99 -14.28
N LEU A 27 11.19 12.07 -15.42
CA LEU A 27 11.18 13.27 -16.26
C LEU A 27 10.59 14.47 -15.52
N ILE A 28 9.45 14.29 -14.85
CA ILE A 28 8.81 15.36 -14.08
C ILE A 28 9.64 15.70 -12.84
N GLY A 29 10.28 14.72 -12.20
CA GLY A 29 11.26 14.98 -11.14
C GLY A 29 12.36 15.93 -11.60
N TYR A 30 12.95 15.65 -12.76
CA TYR A 30 14.01 16.48 -13.35
C TYR A 30 13.53 17.87 -13.80
N GLU A 31 12.42 17.95 -14.53
CA GLU A 31 11.90 19.22 -15.06
C GLU A 31 11.33 20.13 -13.98
N SER A 32 10.66 19.56 -12.97
CA SER A 32 10.08 20.35 -11.87
C SER A 32 11.11 21.02 -10.97
N ASP A 33 12.36 20.53 -10.98
CA ASP A 33 13.49 21.16 -10.30
C ASP A 33 14.04 22.36 -11.08
N ARG A 34 13.92 22.37 -12.40
CA ARG A 34 14.55 23.36 -13.31
C ARG A 34 13.65 24.53 -13.66
N THR A 35 12.34 24.31 -13.76
CA THR A 35 11.40 25.37 -14.14
C THR A 35 11.00 26.21 -12.92
N PRO A 36 11.06 27.56 -12.98
CA PRO A 36 10.72 28.43 -11.85
C PRO A 36 9.22 28.44 -11.49
N GLY A 37 8.36 27.84 -12.33
CA GLY A 37 6.91 27.85 -12.20
C GLY A 37 6.27 29.07 -12.86
N CYS A 38 4.95 29.20 -12.73
CA CYS A 38 4.18 30.29 -13.34
C CYS A 38 3.94 31.42 -12.33
N GLY A 39 4.48 32.61 -12.61
CA GLY A 39 4.33 33.81 -11.79
C GLY A 39 4.70 33.59 -10.31
N ASN A 40 3.85 34.06 -9.40
CA ASN A 40 4.05 33.92 -7.95
C ASN A 40 3.64 32.54 -7.39
N TYR A 41 3.20 31.60 -8.24
CA TYR A 41 2.68 30.31 -7.78
C TYR A 41 3.79 29.35 -7.32
N GLY A 42 5.02 29.55 -7.81
CA GLY A 42 6.21 28.79 -7.42
C GLY A 42 6.28 27.39 -8.07
N LYS A 43 7.51 26.94 -8.32
CA LYS A 43 7.84 25.72 -9.07
C LYS A 43 6.97 24.49 -8.74
N ARG A 44 6.86 24.11 -7.46
CA ARG A 44 6.19 22.85 -7.04
C ARG A 44 4.68 22.93 -7.16
N LYS A 45 4.09 24.07 -6.80
CA LYS A 45 2.63 24.24 -6.88
C LYS A 45 2.18 24.34 -8.34
N THR A 46 2.99 24.93 -9.22
CA THR A 46 2.70 24.95 -10.67
C THR A 46 2.64 23.54 -11.23
N TRP A 47 3.63 22.69 -10.97
CA TRP A 47 3.61 21.31 -11.47
C TRP A 47 2.51 20.45 -10.84
N HIS A 48 2.17 20.70 -9.57
CA HIS A 48 1.01 20.07 -8.95
C HIS A 48 -0.29 20.48 -9.65
N LEU A 49 -0.48 21.77 -9.94
CA LEU A 49 -1.67 22.29 -10.65
C LEU A 49 -1.77 21.73 -12.07
N VAL A 50 -0.67 21.70 -12.82
CA VAL A 50 -0.61 21.11 -14.17
C VAL A 50 -1.03 19.64 -14.10
N GLY A 51 -0.49 18.88 -13.14
CA GLY A 51 -0.87 17.49 -12.95
C GLY A 51 -2.35 17.32 -12.63
N THR A 52 -2.90 18.13 -11.73
CA THR A 52 -4.32 18.06 -11.35
C THR A 52 -5.24 18.36 -12.54
N LEU A 53 -4.92 19.37 -13.34
CA LEU A 53 -5.68 19.69 -14.55
C LEU A 53 -5.60 18.55 -15.59
N SER A 54 -4.42 17.97 -15.79
CA SER A 54 -4.24 16.82 -16.68
C SER A 54 -5.06 15.61 -16.23
N VAL A 55 -5.08 15.31 -14.92
CA VAL A 55 -5.90 14.20 -14.36
C VAL A 55 -7.38 14.47 -14.57
N VAL A 56 -7.88 15.65 -14.20
CA VAL A 56 -9.31 15.98 -14.32
C VAL A 56 -9.78 15.91 -15.77
N LEU A 57 -9.01 16.45 -16.71
CA LEU A 57 -9.35 16.42 -18.13
C LEU A 57 -9.31 15.01 -18.69
N SER A 58 -8.23 14.25 -18.46
CA SER A 58 -8.09 12.89 -19.01
C SER A 58 -9.08 11.90 -18.40
N PHE A 59 -9.38 12.01 -17.10
CA PHE A 59 -10.30 11.11 -16.41
C PHE A 59 -11.71 11.15 -17.03
N ALA A 60 -12.19 12.33 -17.42
CA ALA A 60 -13.49 12.46 -18.10
C ALA A 60 -13.53 11.66 -19.43
N PHE A 61 -12.46 11.67 -20.21
CA PHE A 61 -12.41 10.96 -21.51
C PHE A 61 -12.11 9.47 -21.39
N ILE A 62 -11.44 9.02 -20.33
CA ILE A 62 -11.20 7.58 -20.09
C ILE A 62 -12.52 6.86 -19.76
N PHE A 63 -13.43 7.52 -19.04
CA PHE A 63 -14.68 6.93 -18.57
C PHE A 63 -15.90 7.27 -19.44
N ASN A 64 -15.77 8.21 -20.39
CA ASN A 64 -16.82 8.50 -21.36
C ASN A 64 -16.69 7.61 -22.61
N GLN A 65 -17.78 7.48 -23.38
CA GLN A 65 -17.74 6.84 -24.69
C GLN A 65 -16.78 7.59 -25.62
N CYS A 66 -16.00 6.86 -26.42
CA CYS A 66 -15.10 7.51 -27.36
C CYS A 66 -15.89 8.37 -28.35
N LEU A 67 -15.49 9.64 -28.49
CA LEU A 67 -16.18 10.64 -29.29
C LEU A 67 -16.20 10.20 -30.77
N GLY A 68 -17.39 9.94 -31.32
CA GLY A 68 -17.56 9.52 -32.71
C GLY A 68 -17.42 8.01 -32.94
N CYS A 69 -17.40 7.19 -31.90
CA CYS A 69 -17.44 5.74 -32.03
C CYS A 69 -18.88 5.20 -32.08
N ASP A 70 -19.25 4.63 -33.23
CA ASP A 70 -20.48 3.86 -33.43
C ASP A 70 -20.27 2.34 -33.28
N SER A 71 -21.37 1.58 -33.25
CA SER A 71 -21.41 0.11 -33.14
C SER A 71 -20.57 -0.65 -34.18
N PHE A 72 -20.22 0.01 -35.29
CA PHE A 72 -19.40 -0.55 -36.38
C PHE A 72 -17.92 -0.16 -36.30
N THR A 73 -17.51 0.62 -35.29
CA THR A 73 -16.12 1.05 -35.19
C THR A 73 -15.21 -0.11 -34.79
N PRO A 74 -14.09 -0.31 -35.50
CA PRO A 74 -13.23 -1.43 -35.24
C PRO A 74 -12.47 -1.21 -33.92
N GLN A 75 -12.36 -2.26 -33.11
CA GLN A 75 -11.85 -2.20 -31.74
C GLN A 75 -10.43 -1.61 -31.62
N TRP A 76 -9.61 -1.67 -32.68
CA TRP A 76 -8.27 -1.06 -32.70
C TRP A 76 -8.33 0.47 -32.74
N ALA A 77 -9.34 1.07 -33.37
CA ALA A 77 -9.53 2.52 -33.42
C ALA A 77 -9.89 3.07 -32.03
N SER A 78 -10.75 2.37 -31.29
CA SER A 78 -11.08 2.70 -29.91
C SER A 78 -9.86 2.55 -28.98
N LEU A 79 -8.96 1.59 -29.22
CA LEU A 79 -7.70 1.49 -28.46
C LEU A 79 -6.78 2.70 -28.71
N ILE A 80 -6.62 3.12 -29.97
CA ILE A 80 -5.82 4.30 -30.33
C ILE A 80 -6.39 5.56 -29.67
N TYR A 81 -7.71 5.66 -29.52
CA TYR A 81 -8.35 6.77 -28.83
C TYR A 81 -7.99 6.83 -27.34
N PHE A 82 -8.02 5.70 -26.62
CA PHE A 82 -7.78 5.70 -25.17
C PHE A 82 -6.31 5.87 -24.77
N VAL A 83 -5.37 5.39 -25.59
CA VAL A 83 -3.92 5.48 -25.31
C VAL A 83 -3.43 6.89 -24.94
N PRO A 84 -3.69 7.97 -25.71
CA PRO A 84 -3.21 9.31 -25.36
C PRO A 84 -3.82 9.81 -24.04
N PHE A 85 -5.08 9.52 -23.74
CA PHE A 85 -5.70 9.91 -22.47
C PHE A 85 -5.10 9.17 -21.29
N ILE A 86 -4.79 7.87 -21.43
CA ILE A 86 -4.08 7.09 -20.41
C ILE A 86 -2.69 7.67 -20.17
N VAL A 87 -1.94 8.02 -21.22
CA VAL A 87 -0.62 8.64 -21.08
C VAL A 87 -0.71 9.99 -20.36
N ILE A 88 -1.67 10.84 -20.71
CA ILE A 88 -1.90 12.14 -20.04
C ILE A 88 -2.30 11.93 -18.58
N PHE A 89 -3.13 10.92 -18.30
CA PHE A 89 -3.54 10.57 -16.94
C PHE A 89 -2.33 10.14 -16.09
N GLN A 90 -1.47 9.26 -16.62
CA GLN A 90 -0.24 8.84 -15.92
C GLN A 90 0.74 9.99 -15.73
N PHE A 91 0.90 10.85 -16.73
CA PHE A 91 1.67 12.08 -16.59
C PHE A 91 1.11 12.97 -15.47
N GLY A 92 -0.20 13.18 -15.43
CA GLY A 92 -0.85 14.00 -14.42
C GLY A 92 -0.72 13.40 -13.01
N TRP A 93 -0.88 12.09 -12.89
CA TRP A 93 -0.67 11.36 -11.65
C TRP A 93 0.76 11.49 -11.12
N ALA A 94 1.76 11.25 -11.98
CA ALA A 94 3.16 11.45 -11.64
C ALA A 94 3.47 12.90 -11.25
N ALA A 95 2.91 13.88 -11.97
CA ALA A 95 3.14 15.31 -11.72
C ALA A 95 2.57 15.75 -10.38
N THR A 96 1.34 15.38 -10.05
CA THR A 96 0.72 15.70 -8.75
C THR A 96 1.51 15.08 -7.60
N GLN A 97 1.87 13.80 -7.72
CA GLN A 97 2.53 13.03 -6.68
C GLN A 97 3.96 13.52 -6.41
N ILE A 98 4.79 13.64 -7.44
CA ILE A 98 6.20 14.04 -7.29
C ILE A 98 6.33 15.50 -6.84
N SER A 99 5.49 16.39 -7.36
CA SER A 99 5.48 17.80 -6.95
C SER A 99 5.04 17.98 -5.50
N HIS A 100 4.04 17.21 -5.05
CA HIS A 100 3.64 17.23 -3.65
C HIS A 100 4.72 16.65 -2.74
N LEU A 101 5.34 15.52 -3.10
CA LEU A 101 6.39 14.89 -2.30
C LEU A 101 7.63 15.77 -2.15
N SER A 102 8.02 16.46 -3.22
CA SER A 102 9.16 17.39 -3.22
C SER A 102 8.87 18.74 -2.55
N LEU A 103 7.59 19.10 -2.38
CA LEU A 103 7.19 20.31 -1.65
C LEU A 103 7.35 20.16 -0.12
N ILE A 104 7.12 18.98 0.43
CA ILE A 104 7.24 18.71 1.88
C ILE A 104 8.60 19.13 2.46
N PRO A 105 9.75 18.73 1.88
CA PRO A 105 11.05 19.15 2.40
C PRO A 105 11.39 20.62 2.15
N GLU A 106 10.69 21.31 1.24
CA GLU A 106 10.85 22.75 0.99
C GLU A 106 10.04 23.61 1.97
N LEU A 107 8.88 23.11 2.43
CA LEU A 107 8.00 23.83 3.37
C LEU A 107 8.55 23.85 4.80
N VAL A 108 9.21 22.78 5.21
CA VAL A 108 9.67 22.60 6.58
C VAL A 108 11.13 22.15 6.58
N THR A 109 11.97 22.90 7.28
CA THR A 109 13.40 22.59 7.42
C THR A 109 13.63 21.48 8.46
N CYS A 110 12.76 21.42 9.48
CA CYS A 110 12.80 20.41 10.54
C CYS A 110 12.32 19.05 10.05
N GLN A 111 13.12 18.00 10.31
CA GLN A 111 12.75 16.62 9.97
C GLN A 111 11.45 16.17 10.63
N HIS A 112 11.21 16.53 11.89
CA HIS A 112 9.99 16.16 12.59
C HIS A 112 8.74 16.68 11.87
N ALA A 113 8.74 17.96 11.52
CA ALA A 113 7.64 18.59 10.79
C ALA A 113 7.41 17.98 9.40
N LYS A 114 8.45 17.41 8.75
CA LYS A 114 8.28 16.66 7.48
C LYS A 114 7.49 15.38 7.67
N VAL A 115 7.75 14.65 8.76
CA VAL A 115 6.97 13.45 9.10
C VAL A 115 5.52 13.88 9.37
N GLU A 116 5.30 14.98 10.08
CA GLU A 116 3.97 15.51 10.41
C GLU A 116 3.16 15.88 9.17
N LEU A 117 3.75 16.65 8.25
CA LEU A 117 3.13 16.95 6.96
C LEU A 117 2.83 15.68 6.14
N THR A 118 3.73 14.69 6.20
CA THR A 118 3.52 13.40 5.51
C THR A 118 2.36 12.61 6.14
N ALA A 119 2.20 12.67 7.46
CA ALA A 119 1.10 12.05 8.20
C ALA A 119 -0.24 12.65 7.83
N TYR A 120 -0.34 13.99 7.86
CA TYR A 120 -1.56 14.69 7.46
C TYR A 120 -1.96 14.37 6.03
N ARG A 121 -0.99 14.38 5.09
CA ARG A 121 -1.24 13.97 3.71
C ARG A 121 -1.85 12.57 3.63
N TYR A 122 -1.27 11.63 4.37
CA TYR A 122 -1.76 10.25 4.37
C TYR A 122 -3.16 10.16 4.97
N ALA A 123 -3.41 10.81 6.12
CA ALA A 123 -4.72 10.87 6.76
C ALA A 123 -5.81 11.42 5.82
N PHE A 124 -5.55 12.52 5.11
CA PHE A 124 -6.48 13.05 4.10
C PHE A 124 -6.73 12.08 2.95
N THR A 125 -5.70 11.34 2.52
CA THR A 125 -5.85 10.29 1.50
C THR A 125 -6.74 9.15 2.02
N VAL A 126 -6.64 8.79 3.30
CA VAL A 126 -7.50 7.77 3.92
C VAL A 126 -8.95 8.26 3.93
N ILE A 127 -9.19 9.46 4.45
CA ILE A 127 -10.53 10.05 4.54
C ILE A 127 -11.18 10.11 3.15
N ALA A 128 -10.45 10.54 2.12
CA ALA A 128 -10.97 10.56 0.75
C ALA A 128 -11.41 9.16 0.26
N ASN A 129 -10.61 8.12 0.54
CA ASN A 129 -10.98 6.75 0.17
C ASN A 129 -12.22 6.25 0.93
N ILE A 130 -12.36 6.57 2.23
CA ILE A 130 -13.56 6.24 3.01
C ILE A 130 -14.79 6.85 2.36
N THR A 131 -14.73 8.15 2.04
CA THR A 131 -15.86 8.88 1.47
C THR A 131 -16.28 8.26 0.14
N VAL A 132 -15.33 7.90 -0.73
CA VAL A 132 -15.63 7.24 -2.02
C VAL A 132 -16.35 5.90 -1.78
N TYR A 133 -15.86 5.06 -0.88
CA TYR A 133 -16.50 3.77 -0.59
C TYR A 133 -17.86 3.92 0.10
N ALA A 134 -17.99 4.86 1.04
CA ALA A 134 -19.24 5.12 1.73
C ALA A 134 -20.32 5.64 0.75
N VAL A 135 -19.94 6.54 -0.16
CA VAL A 135 -20.84 7.04 -1.21
C VAL A 135 -21.23 5.91 -2.17
N ALA A 136 -20.27 5.08 -2.59
CA ALA A 136 -20.57 3.93 -3.45
C ALA A 136 -21.51 2.93 -2.76
N TYR A 137 -21.25 2.60 -1.48
CA TYR A 137 -22.11 1.73 -0.68
C TYR A 137 -23.53 2.30 -0.55
N LEU A 138 -23.65 3.59 -0.20
CA LEU A 138 -24.95 4.26 -0.11
C LEU A 138 -25.69 4.24 -1.45
N LEU A 139 -24.99 4.52 -2.55
CA LEU A 139 -25.58 4.51 -3.89
C LEU A 139 -26.08 3.11 -4.27
N PHE A 140 -25.29 2.07 -4.02
CA PHE A 140 -25.72 0.69 -4.27
C PHE A 140 -26.83 0.24 -3.33
N HIS A 141 -26.84 0.66 -2.07
CA HIS A 141 -27.90 0.34 -1.12
C HIS A 141 -29.23 1.03 -1.47
N LEU A 142 -29.18 2.30 -1.89
CA LEU A 142 -30.35 3.00 -2.44
C LEU A 142 -30.88 2.33 -3.72
N GLN A 143 -30.00 1.67 -4.48
CA GLN A 143 -30.36 0.93 -5.70
C GLN A 143 -30.80 -0.53 -5.40
N ALA A 144 -30.39 -1.10 -4.26
CA ALA A 144 -30.68 -2.46 -3.83
C ALA A 144 -31.85 -2.57 -2.84
N GLY A 145 -32.47 -1.46 -2.42
CA GLY A 145 -33.66 -1.43 -1.57
C GLY A 145 -34.94 -1.99 -2.23
N GLY A 146 -34.80 -2.91 -3.19
CA GLY A 146 -35.88 -3.59 -3.89
C GLY A 146 -36.22 -4.98 -3.35
N ASP A 147 -35.29 -5.71 -2.72
CA ASP A 147 -35.57 -7.01 -2.08
C ASP A 147 -34.35 -7.44 -1.24
N ASP A 148 -34.53 -7.62 0.08
CA ASP A 148 -33.99 -8.73 0.90
C ASP A 148 -33.90 -8.41 2.41
N ASP A 149 -34.23 -9.43 3.21
CA ASP A 149 -34.49 -9.43 4.66
C ASP A 149 -33.34 -8.89 5.57
N PRO A 150 -33.65 -8.04 6.58
CA PRO A 150 -32.66 -7.36 7.43
C PRO A 150 -32.06 -8.23 8.58
N LEU A 151 -32.27 -9.55 8.59
CA LEU A 151 -31.84 -10.43 9.71
C LEU A 151 -30.56 -11.25 9.41
N SER A 152 -29.96 -11.14 8.22
CA SER A 152 -28.75 -11.89 7.85
C SER A 152 -27.42 -11.14 8.10
N ASP A 153 -27.47 -9.86 8.49
CA ASP A 153 -26.31 -8.96 8.61
C ASP A 153 -25.59 -8.99 9.98
N ALA A 154 -25.89 -9.96 10.84
CA ALA A 154 -25.20 -10.09 12.13
C ALA A 154 -23.86 -10.84 11.99
N LEU A 155 -22.75 -10.12 12.22
CA LEU A 155 -21.38 -10.66 12.30
C LEU A 155 -21.33 -11.99 13.07
N GLY A 156 -20.92 -13.05 12.39
CA GLY A 156 -20.95 -14.42 12.93
C GLY A 156 -19.56 -15.06 13.09
N PRO A 157 -19.47 -16.27 13.69
CA PRO A 157 -18.22 -17.04 13.79
C PRO A 157 -17.59 -17.40 12.44
N ILE A 158 -18.37 -17.27 11.35
CA ILE A 158 -17.96 -17.48 9.97
C ILE A 158 -17.00 -16.38 9.48
N ASP A 159 -17.05 -15.18 10.05
CA ASP A 159 -16.22 -14.03 9.60
C ASP A 159 -14.86 -13.97 10.30
N ILE A 160 -14.65 -14.79 11.34
CA ILE A 160 -13.40 -14.91 12.09
C ILE A 160 -12.14 -15.06 11.19
N PRO A 161 -12.10 -15.92 10.15
CA PRO A 161 -10.95 -15.99 9.25
C PRO A 161 -10.68 -14.68 8.51
N ILE A 162 -11.71 -13.90 8.17
CA ILE A 162 -11.57 -12.60 7.52
C ILE A 162 -10.89 -11.62 8.47
N PHE A 163 -11.32 -11.54 9.73
CA PHE A 163 -10.69 -10.70 10.73
C PHE A 163 -9.24 -11.08 11.03
N ARG A 164 -8.93 -12.38 11.10
CA ARG A 164 -7.56 -12.85 11.35
C ARG A 164 -6.61 -12.48 10.21
N VAL A 165 -7.04 -12.70 8.96
CA VAL A 165 -6.23 -12.36 7.78
C VAL A 165 -6.15 -10.83 7.62
N ALA A 166 -7.22 -10.09 7.89
CA ALA A 166 -7.21 -8.63 7.88
C ALA A 166 -6.26 -8.05 8.93
N LEU A 167 -6.25 -8.59 10.15
CA LEU A 167 -5.33 -8.19 11.22
C LEU A 167 -3.87 -8.45 10.84
N LEU A 168 -3.60 -9.61 10.22
CA LEU A 168 -2.27 -9.99 9.77
C LEU A 168 -1.80 -9.11 8.61
N TYR A 169 -2.68 -8.82 7.64
CA TYR A 169 -2.44 -7.87 6.56
C TYR A 169 -2.18 -6.45 7.07
N MET A 170 -3.03 -5.95 7.97
CA MET A 170 -2.89 -4.62 8.57
C MET A 170 -1.57 -4.51 9.35
N SER A 171 -1.24 -5.51 10.18
CA SER A 171 0.01 -5.52 10.95
C SER A 171 1.23 -5.55 10.02
N THR A 172 1.16 -6.32 8.94
CA THR A 172 2.20 -6.35 7.89
C THR A 172 2.42 -4.98 7.28
N ARG A 173 1.34 -4.35 6.80
CA ARG A 173 1.40 -3.03 6.19
C ARG A 173 1.92 -1.98 7.16
N LEU A 174 1.53 -2.06 8.43
CA LEU A 174 2.00 -1.16 9.49
C LEU A 174 3.53 -1.27 9.67
N ILE A 175 4.06 -2.50 9.75
CA ILE A 175 5.52 -2.72 9.84
C ILE A 175 6.24 -2.13 8.63
N VAL A 176 5.79 -2.45 7.41
CA VAL A 176 6.46 -2.04 6.17
C VAL A 176 6.41 -0.52 6.00
N ASN A 177 5.24 0.09 6.13
CA ASN A 177 5.06 1.52 5.86
C ASN A 177 5.75 2.39 6.91
N LEU A 178 5.62 2.07 8.20
CA LEU A 178 6.25 2.85 9.26
C LEU A 178 7.77 2.69 9.26
N SER A 179 8.29 1.47 9.08
CA SER A 179 9.75 1.26 9.01
C SER A 179 10.37 2.00 7.82
N GLN A 180 9.73 1.97 6.65
CA GLN A 180 10.19 2.75 5.48
C GLN A 180 10.08 4.26 5.68
N THR A 181 9.06 4.74 6.39
CA THR A 181 8.88 6.17 6.65
C THR A 181 9.92 6.70 7.63
N TYR A 182 10.22 5.94 8.69
CA TYR A 182 11.09 6.39 9.78
C TYR A 182 12.57 6.01 9.62
N ILE A 183 12.95 5.13 8.67
CA ILE A 183 14.34 4.71 8.45
C ILE A 183 15.29 5.91 8.22
N SER A 184 14.86 6.89 7.42
CA SER A 184 15.67 8.09 7.14
C SER A 184 15.90 8.94 8.38
N MET A 185 14.90 9.01 9.28
CA MET A 185 15.03 9.75 10.54
C MET A 185 15.91 9.02 11.53
N TYR A 186 15.80 7.69 11.60
CA TYR A 186 16.68 6.84 12.37
C TYR A 186 18.16 6.98 11.94
N LEU A 187 18.44 6.95 10.63
CA LEU A 187 19.82 7.09 10.13
C LEU A 187 20.46 8.45 10.45
N ILE A 188 19.70 9.54 10.37
CA ILE A 188 20.23 10.91 10.54
C ILE A 188 20.24 11.30 12.02
N ASN A 189 19.12 11.14 12.71
CA ASN A 189 18.91 11.71 14.04
C ASN A 189 19.41 10.77 15.15
N THR A 190 19.32 9.44 14.94
CA THR A 190 19.80 8.46 15.92
C THR A 190 21.26 8.10 15.66
N LEU A 191 21.56 7.58 14.45
CA LEU A 191 22.88 7.05 14.14
C LEU A 191 23.89 8.14 13.74
N GLY A 192 23.44 9.35 13.41
CA GLY A 192 24.32 10.45 13.00
C GLY A 192 25.11 10.16 11.72
N LEU A 193 24.63 9.26 10.87
CA LEU A 193 25.36 8.84 9.67
C LEU A 193 25.34 9.94 8.59
N PRO A 194 26.40 10.01 7.75
CA PRO A 194 26.46 10.99 6.68
C PRO A 194 25.34 10.79 5.67
N LYS A 195 24.89 11.88 5.03
CA LYS A 195 23.72 11.92 4.13
C LYS A 195 23.73 10.89 2.99
N LYS A 196 24.91 10.36 2.61
CA LYS A 196 25.04 9.29 1.61
C LYS A 196 24.18 8.06 1.93
N PHE A 197 24.02 7.72 3.21
CA PHE A 197 23.26 6.54 3.65
C PHE A 197 21.74 6.66 3.43
N ILE A 198 21.20 7.89 3.30
CA ILE A 198 19.76 8.15 3.15
C ILE A 198 19.21 7.56 1.85
N ALA A 199 20.00 7.54 0.78
CA ALA A 199 19.61 6.94 -0.49
C ALA A 199 20.04 5.47 -0.59
N THR A 200 21.22 5.13 -0.06
CA THR A 200 21.76 3.77 -0.20
C THR A 200 21.01 2.74 0.63
N ILE A 201 20.54 3.08 1.84
CA ILE A 201 19.87 2.12 2.71
C ILE A 201 18.49 1.68 2.18
N PRO A 202 17.59 2.59 1.76
CA PRO A 202 16.36 2.20 1.08
C PRO A 202 16.63 1.38 -0.18
N LEU A 203 17.66 1.70 -0.96
CA LEU A 203 18.05 0.91 -2.13
C LEU A 203 18.42 -0.54 -1.75
N VAL A 204 19.21 -0.73 -0.68
CA VAL A 204 19.57 -2.07 -0.17
C VAL A 204 18.33 -2.81 0.35
N MET A 205 17.41 -2.13 1.02
CA MET A 205 16.14 -2.73 1.45
C MET A 205 15.29 -3.20 0.25
N TYR A 206 15.17 -2.38 -0.79
CA TYR A 206 14.41 -2.75 -1.98
C TYR A 206 15.10 -3.87 -2.78
N LEU A 207 16.43 -3.83 -2.93
CA LEU A 207 17.17 -4.87 -3.64
C LEU A 207 17.10 -6.22 -2.91
N SER A 208 17.27 -6.23 -1.59
CA SER A 208 17.12 -7.45 -0.78
C SER A 208 15.68 -7.97 -0.78
N GLY A 209 14.68 -7.11 -0.73
CA GLY A 209 13.27 -7.50 -0.87
C GLY A 209 12.94 -8.09 -2.24
N PHE A 210 13.50 -7.52 -3.31
CA PHE A 210 13.38 -8.03 -4.67
C PHE A 210 14.02 -9.42 -4.81
N LEU A 211 15.25 -9.59 -4.33
CA LEU A 211 15.95 -10.89 -4.32
C LEU A 211 15.18 -11.95 -3.53
N SER A 212 14.68 -11.58 -2.34
CA SER A 212 13.85 -12.45 -1.51
C SER A 212 12.61 -12.94 -2.26
N SER A 213 12.02 -12.10 -3.13
CA SER A 213 10.76 -12.43 -3.84
C SER A 213 10.89 -13.64 -4.79
N PHE A 214 12.08 -13.90 -5.32
CA PHE A 214 12.34 -15.11 -6.11
C PHE A 214 12.39 -16.38 -5.24
N ILE A 215 12.86 -16.25 -4.00
CA ILE A 215 13.00 -17.36 -3.04
C ILE A 215 11.65 -17.69 -2.37
N MET A 216 10.76 -16.70 -2.23
CA MET A 216 9.47 -16.88 -1.58
C MET A 216 8.61 -17.98 -2.21
N LYS A 217 8.58 -18.08 -3.55
CA LYS A 217 7.75 -19.08 -4.25
C LYS A 217 8.18 -20.53 -3.95
N PRO A 218 9.45 -20.95 -4.15
CA PRO A 218 9.87 -22.30 -3.80
C PRO A 218 9.78 -22.55 -2.28
N LEU A 219 10.09 -21.55 -1.45
CA LEU A 219 10.01 -21.67 0.00
C LEU A 219 8.55 -21.92 0.46
N SER A 220 7.60 -21.13 -0.05
CA SER A 220 6.18 -21.29 0.28
C SER A 220 5.60 -22.63 -0.16
N LYS A 221 6.13 -23.23 -1.24
CA LYS A 221 5.74 -24.58 -1.68
C LYS A 221 6.32 -25.67 -0.78
N LEU A 222 7.52 -25.48 -0.24
CA LEU A 222 8.20 -26.47 0.60
C LEU A 222 7.64 -26.52 2.02
N ILE A 223 7.48 -25.36 2.66
CA ILE A 223 7.15 -25.26 4.08
C ILE A 223 5.75 -24.67 4.37
N GLY A 224 5.03 -24.26 3.32
CA GLY A 224 3.72 -23.63 3.44
C GLY A 224 3.77 -22.10 3.66
N LYS A 225 2.65 -21.43 3.36
CA LYS A 225 2.52 -19.97 3.44
C LYS A 225 2.62 -19.45 4.86
N CYS A 226 1.89 -20.04 5.82
CA CYS A 226 1.93 -19.60 7.22
C CYS A 226 3.36 -19.67 7.81
N LEU A 227 4.12 -20.72 7.50
CA LEU A 227 5.50 -20.84 7.99
C LEU A 227 6.44 -19.88 7.27
N THR A 228 6.23 -19.63 5.97
CA THR A 228 7.00 -18.62 5.22
C THR A 228 6.76 -17.22 5.77
N TYR A 229 5.52 -16.90 6.16
CA TYR A 229 5.20 -15.66 6.86
C TYR A 229 5.93 -15.57 8.20
N PHE A 230 5.96 -16.67 8.97
CA PHE A 230 6.71 -16.74 10.23
C PHE A 230 8.22 -16.51 10.03
N VAL A 231 8.83 -17.09 8.99
CA VAL A 231 10.24 -16.84 8.63
C VAL A 231 10.46 -15.34 8.35
N GLY A 232 9.55 -14.70 7.62
CA GLY A 232 9.60 -13.26 7.40
C GLY A 232 9.54 -12.45 8.71
N LEU A 233 8.67 -12.83 9.65
CA LEU A 233 8.60 -12.20 10.96
C LEU A 233 9.89 -12.40 11.78
N LEU A 234 10.50 -13.59 11.73
CA LEU A 234 11.77 -13.84 12.41
C LEU A 234 12.89 -12.92 11.89
N LEU A 235 12.97 -12.68 10.58
CA LEU A 235 13.93 -11.73 10.01
C LEU A 235 13.70 -10.29 10.52
N ILE A 236 12.44 -9.88 10.65
CA ILE A 236 12.08 -8.55 11.17
C ILE A 236 12.35 -8.44 12.67
N MET A 237 12.10 -9.49 13.45
CA MET A 237 12.45 -9.53 14.86
C MET A 237 13.97 -9.54 15.06
N ALA A 238 14.72 -10.24 14.21
CA ALA A 238 16.18 -10.20 14.22
C ALA A 238 16.71 -8.79 13.92
N PHE A 239 16.11 -8.09 12.95
CA PHE A 239 16.39 -6.67 12.70
C PHE A 239 16.08 -5.82 13.94
N SER A 240 14.90 -5.95 14.52
CA SER A 240 14.44 -5.18 15.68
C SER A 240 15.35 -5.38 16.89
N TYR A 241 15.72 -6.63 17.16
CA TYR A 241 16.66 -7.01 18.22
C TYR A 241 18.07 -6.45 17.97
N TRP A 242 18.55 -6.51 16.73
CA TRP A 242 19.87 -5.97 16.39
C TRP A 242 19.90 -4.45 16.57
N VAL A 243 18.88 -3.74 16.09
CA VAL A 243 18.72 -2.29 16.31
C VAL A 243 18.66 -1.98 17.80
N LEU A 244 17.93 -2.76 18.60
CA LEU A 244 17.82 -2.56 20.05
C LEU A 244 19.18 -2.61 20.75
N LEU A 245 20.04 -3.57 20.39
CA LEU A 245 21.34 -3.78 21.04
C LEU A 245 22.41 -2.79 20.61
N ASP A 246 22.46 -2.44 19.32
CA ASP A 246 23.52 -1.62 18.78
C ASP A 246 23.05 -0.19 18.47
N ALA A 247 23.35 0.71 19.39
CA ALA A 247 23.06 2.13 19.27
C ALA A 247 23.99 2.88 18.29
N LYS A 248 25.10 2.26 17.82
CA LYS A 248 26.07 2.88 16.91
C LYS A 248 26.40 1.94 15.74
N MET A 249 25.36 1.58 15.00
CA MET A 249 25.50 0.88 13.72
C MET A 249 26.17 1.76 12.67
N GLY A 250 27.49 1.60 12.50
CA GLY A 250 28.25 2.20 11.41
C GLY A 250 27.93 1.53 10.08
N GLN A 251 28.88 0.81 9.50
CA GLN A 251 28.66 0.05 8.26
C GLN A 251 27.73 -1.17 8.45
N GLN A 252 27.55 -1.65 9.69
CA GLN A 252 26.70 -2.79 10.00
C GLN A 252 25.21 -2.54 9.68
N VAL A 253 24.80 -1.28 9.54
CA VAL A 253 23.44 -0.89 9.16
C VAL A 253 23.02 -1.46 7.79
N TYR A 254 23.97 -1.76 6.89
CA TYR A 254 23.67 -2.45 5.63
C TYR A 254 23.13 -3.87 5.87
N GLY A 255 23.68 -4.61 6.84
CA GLY A 255 23.18 -5.93 7.20
C GLY A 255 21.77 -5.88 7.80
N ALA A 256 21.55 -4.92 8.70
CA ALA A 256 20.22 -4.65 9.25
C ALA A 256 19.19 -4.30 8.16
N ALA A 257 19.60 -3.47 7.18
CA ALA A 257 18.76 -3.11 6.03
C ALA A 257 18.38 -4.32 5.17
N VAL A 258 19.28 -5.28 4.97
CA VAL A 258 18.99 -6.53 4.24
C VAL A 258 17.95 -7.36 4.98
N LEU A 259 18.09 -7.51 6.31
CA LEU A 259 17.11 -8.26 7.13
C LEU A 259 15.72 -7.61 7.07
N LEU A 260 15.66 -6.29 7.25
CA LEU A 260 14.40 -5.55 7.18
C LEU A 260 13.77 -5.63 5.79
N GLY A 261 14.57 -5.47 4.73
CA GLY A 261 14.08 -5.54 3.33
C GLY A 261 13.57 -6.92 2.95
N ALA A 262 14.37 -7.96 3.20
CA ALA A 262 14.00 -9.35 2.92
C ALA A 262 12.79 -9.80 3.75
N GLY A 263 12.76 -9.47 5.05
CA GLY A 263 11.64 -9.78 5.93
C GLY A 263 10.36 -9.07 5.52
N SER A 264 10.42 -7.75 5.30
CA SER A 264 9.28 -6.90 4.89
C SER A 264 8.64 -7.38 3.60
N ALA A 265 9.46 -7.70 2.58
CA ALA A 265 8.95 -8.23 1.32
C ALA A 265 8.26 -9.60 1.54
N THR A 266 8.85 -10.47 2.36
CA THR A 266 8.32 -11.81 2.65
C THR A 266 6.95 -11.74 3.30
N ILE A 267 6.82 -10.98 4.39
CA ILE A 267 5.54 -10.87 5.09
C ILE A 267 4.48 -10.22 4.20
N LEU A 268 4.85 -9.23 3.39
CA LEU A 268 3.92 -8.52 2.52
C LEU A 268 3.35 -9.42 1.43
N VAL A 269 4.22 -10.09 0.67
CA VAL A 269 3.80 -10.99 -0.42
C VAL A 269 2.96 -12.14 0.12
N ILE A 270 3.37 -12.74 1.24
CA ILE A 270 2.62 -13.86 1.82
C ILE A 270 1.28 -13.40 2.39
N SER A 271 1.20 -12.23 3.04
CA SER A 271 -0.07 -11.67 3.53
C SER A 271 -1.07 -11.45 2.39
N LEU A 272 -0.62 -10.91 1.25
CA LEU A 272 -1.44 -10.73 0.06
C LEU A 272 -1.90 -12.08 -0.50
N SER A 273 -1.02 -13.08 -0.49
CA SER A 273 -1.37 -14.43 -0.92
C SER A 273 -2.42 -15.09 -0.02
N MET A 274 -2.35 -14.88 1.31
CA MET A 274 -3.35 -15.38 2.26
C MET A 274 -4.70 -14.66 2.10
N THR A 275 -4.70 -13.34 1.84
CA THR A 275 -5.91 -12.59 1.50
C THR A 275 -6.56 -13.11 0.22
N ALA A 276 -5.77 -13.41 -0.82
CA ALA A 276 -6.29 -13.97 -2.06
C ALA A 276 -6.93 -15.36 -1.85
N GLU A 277 -6.31 -16.23 -1.03
CA GLU A 277 -6.89 -17.54 -0.69
C GLU A 277 -8.18 -17.45 0.09
N LEU A 278 -8.28 -16.46 0.98
CA LEU A 278 -9.51 -16.21 1.75
C LEU A 278 -10.69 -15.83 0.85
N ILE A 279 -10.44 -15.03 -0.19
CA ILE A 279 -11.46 -14.64 -1.17
C ILE A 279 -11.88 -15.85 -2.03
N GLY A 280 -10.91 -16.72 -2.37
CA GLY A 280 -11.17 -17.94 -3.13
C GLY A 280 -11.81 -17.66 -4.49
N ASP A 281 -12.85 -18.42 -4.83
CA ASP A 281 -13.53 -18.34 -6.14
C ASP A 281 -14.61 -17.23 -6.19
N GLN A 282 -14.95 -16.60 -5.07
CA GLN A 282 -15.97 -15.54 -4.99
C GLN A 282 -15.40 -14.18 -5.42
N THR A 283 -14.99 -14.10 -6.68
CA THR A 283 -14.33 -12.92 -7.26
C THR A 283 -15.22 -11.66 -7.34
N GLN A 284 -16.55 -11.80 -7.27
CA GLN A 284 -17.51 -10.70 -7.33
C GLN A 284 -17.37 -9.73 -6.14
N SER A 285 -17.03 -10.24 -4.95
CA SER A 285 -16.86 -9.43 -3.72
C SER A 285 -15.38 -9.24 -3.32
N GLY A 286 -14.44 -9.81 -4.08
CA GLY A 286 -13.01 -9.75 -3.75
C GLY A 286 -12.45 -8.33 -3.71
N ALA A 287 -12.91 -7.45 -4.61
CA ALA A 287 -12.50 -6.04 -4.62
C ALA A 287 -12.94 -5.28 -3.36
N PHE A 288 -14.13 -5.60 -2.84
CA PHE A 288 -14.63 -5.02 -1.59
C PHE A 288 -13.77 -5.46 -0.39
N VAL A 289 -13.41 -6.75 -0.31
CA VAL A 289 -12.54 -7.29 0.75
C VAL A 289 -11.16 -6.63 0.73
N TYR A 290 -10.53 -6.51 -0.44
CA TYR A 290 -9.26 -5.78 -0.59
C TYR A 290 -9.40 -4.30 -0.22
N GLY A 291 -10.52 -3.67 -0.58
CA GLY A 291 -10.87 -2.30 -0.21
C GLY A 291 -10.95 -2.11 1.30
N ALA A 292 -11.69 -2.97 2.00
CA ALA A 292 -11.88 -2.93 3.45
C ALA A 292 -10.59 -3.22 4.23
N MET A 293 -9.82 -4.23 3.78
CA MET A 293 -8.50 -4.52 4.36
C MET A 293 -7.54 -3.36 4.13
N SER A 294 -7.55 -2.76 2.94
CA SER A 294 -6.66 -1.61 2.67
C SER A 294 -7.08 -0.36 3.45
N PHE A 295 -8.38 -0.17 3.60
CA PHE A 295 -8.91 0.90 4.43
C PHE A 295 -8.40 0.77 5.88
N THR A 296 -8.53 -0.42 6.46
CA THR A 296 -8.09 -0.70 7.83
C THR A 296 -6.58 -0.47 8.00
N ASP A 297 -5.77 -0.91 7.02
CA ASP A 297 -4.32 -0.69 7.05
C ASP A 297 -3.94 0.79 6.97
N LYS A 298 -4.66 1.56 6.15
CA LYS A 298 -4.46 2.99 6.02
C LYS A 298 -4.83 3.76 7.27
N VAL A 299 -5.97 3.44 7.89
CA VAL A 299 -6.36 4.06 9.17
C VAL A 299 -5.32 3.75 10.25
N ALA A 300 -4.92 2.49 10.37
CA ALA A 300 -3.93 2.07 11.38
C ALA A 300 -2.58 2.78 11.19
N ASN A 301 -2.10 2.89 9.94
CA ASN A 301 -0.86 3.62 9.63
C ASN A 301 -0.98 5.11 9.97
N GLY A 302 -2.07 5.77 9.58
CA GLY A 302 -2.29 7.19 9.89
C GLY A 302 -2.33 7.44 11.41
N ALA A 303 -3.09 6.63 12.14
CA ALA A 303 -3.19 6.71 13.59
C ALA A 303 -1.84 6.46 14.27
N ALA A 304 -1.09 5.45 13.84
CA ALA A 304 0.23 5.16 14.41
C ALA A 304 1.22 6.31 14.17
N VAL A 305 1.23 6.91 12.97
CA VAL A 305 2.08 8.07 12.71
C VAL A 305 1.68 9.27 13.57
N MET A 306 0.37 9.53 13.72
CA MET A 306 -0.14 10.59 14.60
C MET A 306 0.25 10.38 16.05
N ILE A 307 0.16 9.16 16.57
CA ILE A 307 0.59 8.81 17.93
C ILE A 307 2.11 9.02 18.08
N ILE A 308 2.90 8.53 17.13
CA ILE A 308 4.37 8.71 17.16
C ILE A 308 4.70 10.22 17.19
N GLN A 309 4.00 11.04 16.43
CA GLN A 309 4.23 12.48 16.42
C GLN A 309 3.77 13.18 17.69
N ALA A 310 2.62 12.79 18.24
CA ALA A 310 2.12 13.33 19.50
C ALA A 310 3.05 12.99 20.68
N LEU A 311 3.73 11.85 20.62
CA LEU A 311 4.72 11.42 21.61
C LEU A 311 6.11 12.01 21.37
N HIS A 312 6.29 12.83 20.33
CA HIS A 312 7.60 13.38 20.01
C HIS A 312 8.01 14.43 21.06
N PRO A 313 9.19 14.28 21.69
CA PRO A 313 9.55 15.07 22.87
C PRO A 313 9.93 16.53 22.57
N CYS A 314 9.95 16.97 21.31
CA CYS A 314 10.45 18.30 20.92
C CYS A 314 9.59 18.99 19.86
N HIS A 315 8.92 20.09 20.26
CA HIS A 315 8.08 20.89 19.35
C HIS A 315 8.74 22.17 18.83
N THR A 316 9.83 22.68 19.44
CA THR A 316 10.25 24.08 19.20
C THR A 316 11.77 24.37 19.10
N VAL A 317 12.69 23.41 19.28
CA VAL A 317 14.15 23.69 19.20
C VAL A 317 14.91 22.59 18.45
N VAL A 318 15.91 23.01 17.69
CA VAL A 318 16.86 22.16 16.94
C VAL A 318 17.54 21.17 17.88
N CYS A 319 17.18 19.88 17.75
CA CYS A 319 17.82 18.69 18.31
C CYS A 319 18.03 18.64 19.84
N CYS A 320 17.06 18.06 20.55
CA CYS A 320 17.24 17.60 21.94
C CYS A 320 17.92 16.21 22.00
N PRO A 321 18.75 15.90 23.01
CA PRO A 321 19.31 14.57 23.24
C PRO A 321 18.27 13.44 23.32
N ALA A 322 17.06 13.75 23.78
CA ALA A 322 15.95 12.78 23.85
C ALA A 322 15.48 12.31 22.46
N CYS A 323 15.68 13.11 21.41
CA CYS A 323 15.25 12.82 20.04
C CYS A 323 16.10 11.69 19.39
N VAL A 324 17.36 11.54 19.81
CA VAL A 324 18.26 10.47 19.36
C VAL A 324 17.68 9.10 19.70
N TRP A 325 17.24 8.93 20.95
CA TRP A 325 16.65 7.68 21.44
C TRP A 325 15.20 7.49 20.97
N PHE A 326 14.48 8.56 20.70
CA PHE A 326 13.09 8.47 20.24
C PHE A 326 12.95 7.65 18.95
N TYR A 327 13.68 8.01 17.88
CA TYR A 327 13.59 7.27 16.62
C TYR A 327 14.18 5.85 16.70
N HIS A 328 15.11 5.62 17.62
CA HIS A 328 15.60 4.28 17.95
C HIS A 328 14.47 3.40 18.49
N TYR A 329 13.77 3.87 19.53
CA TYR A 329 12.63 3.15 20.11
C TYR A 329 11.46 3.02 19.14
N VAL A 330 11.18 4.04 18.32
CA VAL A 330 10.14 3.96 17.29
C VAL A 330 10.44 2.80 16.33
N MET A 331 11.68 2.69 15.83
CA MET A 331 12.04 1.58 14.94
C MET A 331 11.89 0.21 15.61
N VAL A 332 12.32 0.08 16.87
CA VAL A 332 12.20 -1.19 17.62
C VAL A 332 10.74 -1.54 17.91
N ILE A 333 9.94 -0.60 18.44
CA ILE A 333 8.53 -0.84 18.82
C ILE A 333 7.66 -1.11 17.59
N VAL A 334 7.84 -0.34 16.52
CA VAL A 334 7.09 -0.53 15.28
C VAL A 334 7.40 -1.89 14.66
N THR A 335 8.69 -2.25 14.55
CA THR A 335 9.05 -3.52 13.88
C THR A 335 8.84 -4.72 14.78
N GLY A 336 9.32 -4.68 16.02
CA GLY A 336 9.26 -5.80 16.97
C GLY A 336 7.89 -5.94 17.63
N GLY A 337 7.30 -4.85 18.11
CA GLY A 337 6.00 -4.87 18.79
C GLY A 337 4.86 -5.28 17.85
N VAL A 338 4.81 -4.69 16.65
CA VAL A 338 3.80 -5.08 15.65
C VAL A 338 4.07 -6.48 15.09
N ALA A 339 5.34 -6.89 14.93
CA ALA A 339 5.66 -8.26 14.54
C ALA A 339 5.20 -9.28 15.58
N PHE A 340 5.27 -8.96 16.87
CA PHE A 340 4.74 -9.80 17.93
C PHE A 340 3.21 -9.96 17.83
N ILE A 341 2.48 -8.87 17.60
CA ILE A 341 1.02 -8.92 17.35
C ILE A 341 0.71 -9.77 16.11
N ALA A 342 1.47 -9.59 15.03
CA ALA A 342 1.33 -10.40 13.82
C ALA A 342 1.64 -11.89 14.06
N ALA A 343 2.62 -12.20 14.90
CA ALA A 343 2.94 -13.57 15.29
C ALA A 343 1.80 -14.21 16.10
N LEU A 344 1.20 -13.48 17.03
CA LEU A 344 0.01 -13.94 17.76
C LEU A 344 -1.16 -14.21 16.82
N ALA A 345 -1.44 -13.29 15.89
CA ALA A 345 -2.48 -13.47 14.87
C ALA A 345 -2.19 -14.73 14.01
N LEU A 346 -0.94 -14.92 13.59
CA LEU A 346 -0.51 -16.11 12.86
C LEU A 346 -0.70 -17.40 13.68
N CYS A 347 -0.35 -17.40 14.96
CA CYS A 347 -0.57 -18.53 15.86
C CYS A 347 -2.06 -18.91 15.94
N THR A 348 -2.97 -17.93 15.99
CA THR A 348 -4.41 -18.22 15.97
C THR A 348 -4.87 -18.86 14.66
N ILE A 349 -4.25 -18.53 13.53
CA ILE A 349 -4.52 -19.14 12.23
C ILE A 349 -3.96 -20.57 12.16
N LEU A 350 -2.80 -20.83 12.77
CA LEU A 350 -2.19 -22.17 12.82
C LEU A 350 -2.98 -23.13 13.72
N ILE A 351 -3.44 -22.67 14.88
CA ILE A 351 -4.20 -23.48 15.84
C ILE A 351 -5.59 -23.83 15.29
N TRP A 352 -6.25 -22.88 14.63
CA TRP A 352 -7.56 -23.08 14.05
C TRP A 352 -7.51 -22.83 12.54
N PRO A 353 -7.07 -23.85 11.76
CA PRO A 353 -6.87 -23.70 10.33
C PRO A 353 -8.17 -23.31 9.64
N ILE A 354 -8.04 -22.46 8.63
CA ILE A 354 -9.14 -21.97 7.80
C ILE A 354 -9.72 -23.16 7.03
N LYS A 355 -10.65 -23.91 7.63
CA LYS A 355 -11.49 -24.87 6.91
C LYS A 355 -12.52 -24.07 6.12
N ILE A 356 -12.17 -23.70 4.89
CA ILE A 356 -13.17 -23.31 3.90
C ILE A 356 -14.01 -24.57 3.65
N ARG A 357 -15.16 -24.66 4.32
CA ARG A 357 -16.15 -25.71 4.05
C ARG A 357 -16.67 -25.42 2.65
N LEU A 358 -16.15 -26.11 1.64
CA LEU A 358 -16.69 -26.11 0.28
C LEU A 358 -18.19 -26.39 0.37
N ARG A 359 -19.02 -25.35 0.25
CA ARG A 359 -20.49 -25.43 0.32
C ARG A 359 -21.10 -26.10 -0.92
N ASN A 360 -20.30 -26.76 -1.75
CA ASN A 360 -20.72 -27.29 -3.06
C ASN A 360 -20.83 -28.83 -3.11
N ALA A 361 -20.68 -29.55 -1.99
CA ALA A 361 -20.93 -31.00 -1.97
C ALA A 361 -22.34 -31.38 -1.47
N ALA A 362 -23.05 -30.48 -0.79
CA ALA A 362 -24.37 -30.77 -0.24
C ALA A 362 -25.51 -30.60 -1.26
N VAL A 363 -25.41 -29.61 -2.16
CA VAL A 363 -26.47 -29.33 -3.15
C VAL A 363 -26.53 -30.41 -4.23
N VAL A 364 -25.39 -30.98 -4.64
CA VAL A 364 -25.37 -32.08 -5.63
C VAL A 364 -25.98 -33.38 -5.07
N SER A 365 -25.90 -33.61 -3.75
CA SER A 365 -26.50 -34.79 -3.13
C SER A 365 -28.03 -34.70 -3.00
N GLU A 366 -28.59 -33.50 -2.81
CA GLU A 366 -30.05 -33.31 -2.76
C GLU A 366 -30.69 -33.39 -4.14
N ASP A 367 -30.03 -32.86 -5.19
CA ASP A 367 -30.51 -33.00 -6.56
C ASP A 367 -30.39 -34.44 -7.08
N ALA A 368 -29.34 -35.19 -6.69
CA ALA A 368 -29.23 -36.61 -7.03
C ALA A 368 -30.23 -37.50 -6.27
N ALA A 369 -30.70 -37.08 -5.09
CA ALA A 369 -31.69 -37.81 -4.30
C ALA A 369 -33.14 -37.51 -4.68
N ARG A 370 -33.41 -36.43 -5.43
CA ARG A 370 -34.74 -36.13 -6.00
C ARG A 370 -34.98 -36.73 -7.39
N VAL A 371 -33.95 -37.26 -8.02
CA VAL A 371 -33.99 -37.81 -9.40
C VAL A 371 -34.04 -39.35 -9.43
N ASN A 372 -34.00 -40.02 -8.27
CA ASN A 372 -34.15 -41.49 -8.16
C ASN A 372 -35.45 -41.90 -7.48
#